data_AF-A0A496ZLH7-F1
#
_entry.id   AF-A0A496ZLH7-F1
#
_cell.length_a   1.000
_cell.length_b   1.000
_cell.length_c   1.000
_cell.angle_alpha   90.00
_cell.angle_beta   90.00
_cell.angle_gamma   90.00
#
_symmetry.space_group_name_H-M   'P 1'
#
loop_
_entity.id
_entity.type
_entity.pdbx_description
1 polymer ?
#
loop_
_entity_poly.entity_id
_entity_poly.type
_entity_poly.pdbx_seq_one_letter_code
_entity_poly.pdbx_strand_id
1 'polypeptide(L)'
;MTNHILTKIGLIVGTFLIGLMGILGIVDNRIDKKCANLGTTVPKVVAVFETSLASKITKTATSMTLVNGTDNAGNPLSGYMCFVIDEGSANEEFVCGNASSTSVTGMKRGIDPVNPGTEVDSLKHSHRRGASVKVTDYPQLGILTRIINGDDTFPNIISYETSSLSFTDDAQIITKKYADDLTYSGAPDASETVKGIVEQATLSELGSGVSSGDTTAPLFVPNQYFSKSSSATTIVPVTGSDGKLSSGFIDQTADYNWSGTHTFSGNNTFSGDNTFSGTATISHMFFDEKGFYDFGNGSDGDITISSNTTLTRDMYYNNLTVN
;
A
#
# COMPACT_ATOMS: atom_id res chain seq x y z
N MET A 1 -36.08 -52.49 10.04
CA MET A 1 -34.71 -51.98 9.75
C MET A 1 -34.71 -50.60 9.08
N THR A 2 -35.75 -50.23 8.33
CA THR A 2 -35.80 -48.99 7.53
C THR A 2 -35.84 -47.69 8.36
N ASN A 3 -36.51 -47.69 9.52
CA ASN A 3 -36.60 -46.49 10.36
C ASN A 3 -35.28 -46.06 10.99
N HIS A 4 -34.37 -46.99 11.28
CA HIS A 4 -33.12 -46.67 11.96
C HIS A 4 -32.06 -46.02 11.04
N ILE A 5 -32.18 -46.27 9.73
CA ILE A 5 -31.30 -45.71 8.70
C ILE A 5 -31.73 -44.26 8.39
N LEU A 6 -33.04 -44.00 8.30
CA LEU A 6 -33.58 -42.66 8.07
C LEU A 6 -33.25 -41.68 9.20
N THR A 7 -33.25 -42.14 10.46
CA THR A 7 -32.85 -41.28 11.60
C THR A 7 -31.36 -40.92 11.57
N LYS A 8 -30.49 -41.85 11.17
CA LYS A 8 -29.05 -41.60 11.08
C LYS A 8 -28.68 -40.69 9.91
N ILE A 9 -29.38 -40.81 8.78
CA ILE A 9 -29.21 -39.91 7.63
C ILE A 9 -29.68 -38.49 7.98
N GLY A 10 -30.81 -38.35 8.68
CA GLY A 10 -31.30 -37.04 9.13
C GLY A 10 -30.34 -36.32 10.08
N LEU A 11 -29.70 -37.05 11.00
CA LEU A 11 -28.74 -36.48 11.95
C LEU A 11 -27.43 -36.01 11.28
N ILE A 12 -26.96 -36.77 10.27
CA ILE A 12 -25.74 -36.44 9.52
C ILE A 12 -25.97 -35.24 8.59
N VAL A 13 -27.13 -35.14 7.94
CA VAL A 13 -27.47 -33.98 7.08
C VAL A 13 -27.68 -32.71 7.92
N GLY A 14 -28.30 -32.82 9.10
CA GLY A 14 -28.50 -31.68 10.01
C GLY A 14 -27.18 -31.10 10.56
N THR A 15 -26.21 -31.95 10.90
CA THR A 15 -24.90 -31.49 11.39
C THR A 15 -24.00 -30.93 10.28
N PHE A 16 -24.13 -31.44 9.05
CA PHE A 16 -23.38 -30.92 7.90
C PHE A 16 -23.89 -29.54 7.46
N LEU A 17 -25.20 -29.27 7.55
CA LEU A 17 -25.76 -27.94 7.24
C LEU A 17 -25.32 -26.85 8.23
N ILE A 18 -25.24 -27.18 9.52
CA ILE A 18 -24.80 -26.23 10.56
C ILE A 18 -23.30 -25.93 10.43
N GLY A 19 -22.49 -26.93 10.05
CA GLY A 19 -21.07 -26.74 9.76
C GLY A 19 -20.79 -25.89 8.52
N LEU A 20 -21.63 -26.00 7.48
CA LEU A 20 -21.46 -25.24 6.24
C LEU A 20 -21.86 -23.76 6.38
N MET A 21 -22.81 -23.43 7.27
CA MET A 21 -23.15 -22.04 7.59
C MET A 21 -22.04 -21.29 8.34
N GLY A 22 -21.15 -21.99 9.04
CA GLY A 22 -19.96 -21.39 9.67
C GLY A 22 -18.82 -21.08 8.71
N ILE A 23 -18.72 -21.80 7.57
CA ILE A 23 -17.62 -21.68 6.60
C ILE A 23 -17.91 -20.66 5.48
N LEU A 24 -19.19 -20.38 5.22
CA LEU A 24 -19.62 -19.43 4.16
C LEU A 24 -19.78 -17.97 4.62
N GLY A 25 -19.30 -17.60 5.82
CA GLY A 25 -19.15 -16.19 6.18
C GLY A 25 -20.45 -15.37 6.18
N ILE A 26 -21.61 -16.01 6.38
CA ILE A 26 -22.84 -15.28 6.73
C ILE A 26 -22.84 -15.11 8.25
N VAL A 27 -21.85 -14.34 8.73
CA VAL A 27 -21.96 -13.68 10.01
C VAL A 27 -22.75 -12.41 9.73
N ASP A 28 -24.08 -12.52 9.78
CA ASP A 28 -24.90 -11.33 9.98
C ASP A 28 -24.70 -10.86 11.42
N ASN A 29 -23.59 -10.15 11.65
CA ASN A 29 -23.29 -9.46 12.89
C ASN A 29 -24.03 -8.11 12.99
N ARG A 30 -25.08 -7.88 12.20
CA ARG A 30 -26.03 -6.80 12.47
C ARG A 30 -27.26 -7.32 13.20
N ILE A 31 -27.03 -8.00 14.33
CA ILE A 31 -27.85 -7.65 15.49
C ILE A 31 -27.38 -6.25 15.89
N ASP A 32 -27.89 -5.25 15.16
CA ASP A 32 -28.01 -3.89 15.66
C ASP A 32 -28.84 -4.04 16.94
N LYS A 33 -28.14 -4.27 18.06
CA LYS A 33 -28.63 -3.83 19.35
C LYS A 33 -28.86 -2.34 19.14
N LYS A 34 -30.10 -1.98 18.80
CA LYS A 34 -30.63 -0.66 19.05
C LYS A 34 -30.58 -0.51 20.57
N CYS A 35 -29.40 -0.17 21.09
CA CYS A 35 -29.34 0.79 22.18
C CYS A 35 -30.29 1.89 21.73
N ALA A 36 -31.32 2.16 22.55
CA ALA A 36 -32.25 3.22 22.26
C ALA A 36 -31.43 4.44 21.83
N ASN A 37 -31.62 4.91 20.58
CA ASN A 37 -30.86 6.01 20.00
C ASN A 37 -31.02 7.23 20.90
N LEU A 38 -30.09 7.36 21.84
CA LEU A 38 -29.91 8.49 22.73
C LEU A 38 -28.80 9.40 22.23
N GLY A 39 -28.17 9.07 21.08
CA GLY A 39 -27.04 9.81 20.55
C GLY A 39 -26.99 10.00 19.03
N THR A 40 -27.96 9.56 18.22
CA THR A 40 -27.85 9.68 16.75
C THR A 40 -28.36 11.00 16.17
N THR A 41 -29.05 11.80 16.96
CA THR A 41 -29.52 13.11 16.52
C THR A 41 -29.36 14.08 17.67
N VAL A 42 -28.37 14.96 17.55
CA VAL A 42 -28.21 16.10 18.46
C VAL A 42 -29.54 16.88 18.41
N PRO A 43 -30.25 17.05 19.55
CA PRO A 43 -31.53 17.75 19.58
C PRO A 43 -31.48 19.14 18.91
N LYS A 44 -32.63 19.63 18.45
CA LYS A 44 -32.67 20.98 17.87
C LYS A 44 -32.70 22.02 18.98
N VAL A 45 -31.70 22.90 19.02
CA VAL A 45 -31.73 24.09 19.88
C VAL A 45 -32.70 25.09 19.26
N VAL A 46 -33.79 25.39 19.97
CA VAL A 46 -34.69 26.51 19.63
C VAL A 46 -34.31 27.67 20.56
N ALA A 47 -33.95 28.80 19.97
CA ALA A 47 -33.51 29.97 20.74
C ALA A 47 -34.68 30.51 21.57
N VAL A 48 -34.47 30.57 22.90
CA VAL A 48 -35.31 31.24 23.90
C VAL A 48 -36.79 30.84 23.79
N PHE A 49 -37.15 29.74 24.44
CA PHE A 49 -38.53 29.28 24.58
C PHE A 49 -38.87 29.06 26.06
N GLU A 50 -39.97 29.66 26.50
CA GLU A 50 -40.57 29.42 27.81
C GLU A 50 -42.09 29.30 27.68
N THR A 51 -42.65 28.32 28.34
CA THR A 51 -44.09 28.08 28.43
C THR A 51 -44.42 27.43 29.76
N SER A 52 -45.61 26.86 29.86
CA SER A 52 -45.97 25.99 30.97
C SER A 52 -46.69 24.74 30.52
N LEU A 53 -46.83 23.76 31.41
CA LEU A 53 -47.63 22.57 31.18
C LEU A 53 -49.12 22.89 31.10
N ALA A 54 -49.78 22.51 30.00
CA ALA A 54 -51.22 22.64 29.81
C ALA A 54 -52.02 21.66 30.70
N SER A 55 -51.40 20.55 31.12
CA SER A 55 -52.00 19.53 31.98
C SER A 55 -50.97 18.97 32.97
N LYS A 56 -51.46 18.41 34.09
CA LYS A 56 -50.60 17.72 35.06
C LYS A 56 -49.99 16.47 34.42
N ILE A 57 -48.71 16.19 34.69
CA ILE A 57 -48.06 14.93 34.32
C ILE A 57 -47.66 14.13 35.57
N THR A 58 -47.76 12.80 35.48
CA THR A 58 -47.34 11.86 36.54
C THR A 58 -45.87 11.48 36.35
N LYS A 59 -45.27 10.77 37.32
CA LYS A 59 -43.89 10.25 37.21
C LYS A 59 -43.69 9.29 36.03
N THR A 60 -44.75 8.64 35.57
CA THR A 60 -44.72 7.64 34.49
C THR A 60 -45.23 8.18 33.16
N ALA A 61 -45.50 9.49 33.05
CA ALA A 61 -46.00 10.08 31.82
C ALA A 61 -44.96 9.96 30.69
N THR A 62 -45.40 9.51 29.51
CA THR A 62 -44.57 9.38 28.30
C THR A 62 -44.83 10.51 27.29
N SER A 63 -45.72 11.44 27.64
CA SER A 63 -46.02 12.64 26.88
C SER A 63 -46.40 13.81 27.80
N MET A 64 -46.22 15.03 27.30
CA MET A 64 -46.74 16.26 27.93
C MET A 64 -47.37 17.17 26.88
N THR A 65 -48.22 18.09 27.34
CA THR A 65 -48.82 19.12 26.49
C THR A 65 -48.42 20.49 27.02
N LEU A 66 -47.93 21.34 26.15
CA LEU A 66 -47.50 22.71 26.42
C LEU A 66 -48.65 23.69 26.21
N VAL A 67 -48.67 24.78 26.97
CA VAL A 67 -49.66 25.86 26.77
C VAL A 67 -49.40 26.58 25.45
N ASN A 68 -48.14 26.87 25.15
CA ASN A 68 -47.71 27.41 23.87
C ASN A 68 -46.73 26.44 23.19
N GLY A 69 -46.85 26.30 21.88
CA GLY A 69 -46.04 25.40 21.07
C GLY A 69 -45.29 26.13 19.96
N THR A 70 -45.09 27.43 20.09
CA THR A 70 -44.35 28.25 19.14
C THR A 70 -43.15 28.92 19.80
N ASP A 71 -42.06 29.05 19.05
CA ASP A 71 -40.90 29.85 19.46
C ASP A 71 -41.19 31.35 19.44
N ASN A 72 -40.25 32.16 19.92
CA ASN A 72 -40.38 33.62 19.92
C ASN A 72 -40.47 34.25 18.52
N ALA A 73 -40.09 33.53 17.46
CA ALA A 73 -40.25 33.94 16.07
C ALA A 73 -41.60 33.49 15.48
N GLY A 74 -42.46 32.82 16.27
CA GLY A 74 -43.77 32.33 15.86
C GLY A 74 -43.75 31.00 15.12
N ASN A 75 -42.60 30.33 15.00
CA ASN A 75 -42.53 29.03 14.35
C ASN A 75 -42.99 27.94 15.31
N PRO A 76 -43.74 26.92 14.85
CA PRO A 76 -44.12 25.80 15.70
C PRO A 76 -42.88 24.99 16.12
N LEU A 77 -42.87 24.53 17.38
CA LEU A 77 -41.89 23.57 17.85
C LEU A 77 -42.02 22.27 17.06
N SER A 78 -40.87 21.75 16.60
CA SER A 78 -40.84 20.55 15.77
C SER A 78 -39.51 19.83 15.92
N GLY A 79 -39.58 18.50 16.09
CA GLY A 79 -38.44 17.60 16.16
C GLY A 79 -38.07 17.17 17.59
N TYR A 80 -36.95 16.46 17.71
CA TYR A 80 -36.43 16.00 19.00
C TYR A 80 -35.80 17.17 19.77
N MET A 81 -36.28 17.43 20.97
CA MET A 81 -35.91 18.58 21.81
C MET A 81 -35.86 18.19 23.28
N CYS A 82 -35.03 18.90 24.05
CA CYS A 82 -34.94 18.74 25.50
C CYS A 82 -35.50 19.97 26.21
N PHE A 83 -36.08 19.71 27.39
CA PHE A 83 -36.79 20.67 28.21
C PHE A 83 -36.34 20.55 29.66
N VAL A 84 -36.35 21.67 30.38
CA VAL A 84 -36.32 21.70 31.83
C VAL A 84 -37.70 22.09 32.35
N ILE A 85 -38.25 21.29 33.26
CA ILE A 85 -39.55 21.52 33.89
C ILE A 85 -39.32 21.95 35.33
N ASP A 86 -40.06 22.97 35.78
CA ASP A 86 -39.98 23.52 37.15
C ASP A 86 -38.54 23.91 37.55
N GLU A 87 -37.80 24.55 36.63
CA GLU A 87 -36.42 25.02 36.82
C GLU A 87 -36.29 25.86 38.09
N GLY A 88 -35.24 25.60 38.87
CA GLY A 88 -34.94 26.27 40.14
C GLY A 88 -35.77 25.77 41.33
N SER A 89 -36.61 24.74 41.14
CA SER A 89 -37.38 24.13 42.22
C SER A 89 -36.79 22.78 42.67
N ALA A 90 -37.27 22.26 43.81
CA ALA A 90 -36.93 20.92 44.27
C ALA A 90 -37.48 19.78 43.38
N ASN A 91 -38.31 20.10 42.38
CA ASN A 91 -38.83 19.15 41.39
C ASN A 91 -38.29 19.45 39.98
N GLU A 92 -37.18 20.19 39.86
CA GLU A 92 -36.54 20.42 38.56
C GLU A 92 -36.28 19.09 37.85
N GLU A 93 -36.68 19.00 36.59
CA GLU A 93 -36.49 17.79 35.80
C GLU A 93 -36.11 18.10 34.35
N PHE A 94 -35.07 17.43 33.88
CA PHE A 94 -34.72 17.38 32.46
C PHE A 94 -35.49 16.28 31.75
N VAL A 95 -36.15 16.64 30.64
CA VAL A 95 -37.00 15.75 29.82
C VAL A 95 -36.68 15.97 28.35
N CYS A 96 -36.51 14.90 27.57
CA CYS A 96 -36.32 15.01 26.12
C CYS A 96 -37.40 14.22 25.37
N GLY A 97 -37.90 14.74 24.25
CA GLY A 97 -38.95 14.09 23.47
C GLY A 97 -39.15 14.73 22.10
N ASN A 98 -40.08 14.17 21.32
CA ASN A 98 -40.44 14.72 20.01
C ASN A 98 -41.56 15.74 20.15
N ALA A 99 -41.21 17.01 19.92
CA ALA A 99 -42.15 18.13 19.90
C ALA A 99 -42.85 18.22 18.54
N SER A 100 -44.14 18.52 18.59
CA SER A 100 -44.99 18.86 17.45
C SER A 100 -46.02 19.88 17.92
N SER A 101 -45.70 21.16 17.73
CA SER A 101 -46.43 22.30 18.30
C SER A 101 -46.52 22.18 19.83
N THR A 102 -47.73 22.03 20.38
CA THR A 102 -47.95 21.92 21.83
C THR A 102 -47.78 20.51 22.37
N SER A 103 -47.66 19.48 21.52
CA SER A 103 -47.52 18.10 21.97
C SER A 103 -46.05 17.70 22.03
N VAL A 104 -45.64 17.09 23.13
CA VAL A 104 -44.33 16.43 23.25
C VAL A 104 -44.56 14.96 23.60
N THR A 105 -44.07 14.06 22.75
CA THR A 105 -44.31 12.61 22.85
C THR A 105 -43.01 11.82 22.87
N GLY A 106 -43.09 10.55 23.26
CA GLY A 106 -41.92 9.67 23.34
C GLY A 106 -40.89 10.20 24.36
N MET A 107 -41.38 10.81 25.45
CA MET A 107 -40.54 11.49 26.41
C MET A 107 -39.65 10.50 27.16
N LYS A 108 -38.38 10.88 27.28
CA LYS A 108 -37.40 10.33 28.22
C LYS A 108 -37.23 11.30 29.36
N ARG A 109 -37.25 10.79 30.58
CA ARG A 109 -37.52 11.58 31.78
C ARG A 109 -36.50 11.34 32.87
N GLY A 110 -36.33 12.32 33.75
CA GLY A 110 -35.31 12.27 34.79
C GLY A 110 -33.93 12.06 34.21
N ILE A 111 -33.57 12.81 33.16
CA ILE A 111 -32.27 12.70 32.51
C ILE A 111 -31.16 13.03 33.53
N ASP A 112 -30.18 12.13 33.66
CA ASP A 112 -29.05 12.32 34.58
C ASP A 112 -28.23 13.56 34.16
N PRO A 113 -27.99 14.50 35.10
CA PRO A 113 -27.17 15.67 34.82
C PRO A 113 -25.76 15.33 34.29
N VAL A 114 -25.13 14.30 34.84
CA VAL A 114 -23.75 13.90 34.50
C VAL A 114 -23.71 12.98 33.29
N ASN A 115 -24.72 12.11 33.15
CA ASN A 115 -24.82 11.15 32.06
C ASN A 115 -26.12 11.31 31.27
N PRO A 116 -26.20 12.29 30.35
CA PRO A 116 -27.45 12.68 29.68
C PRO A 116 -28.06 11.60 28.77
N GLY A 117 -27.36 10.48 28.56
CA GLY A 117 -27.89 9.28 27.91
C GLY A 117 -28.64 8.33 28.86
N THR A 118 -28.83 8.68 30.14
CA THR A 118 -29.43 7.80 31.15
C THR A 118 -30.66 8.43 31.78
N GLU A 119 -31.74 7.65 31.89
CA GLU A 119 -32.92 8.02 32.67
C GLU A 119 -32.77 7.50 34.11
N VAL A 120 -32.98 8.37 35.09
CA VAL A 120 -32.86 8.04 36.52
C VAL A 120 -34.22 8.20 37.18
N ASP A 121 -34.77 7.11 37.73
CA ASP A 121 -36.12 7.11 38.29
C ASP A 121 -36.31 8.06 39.48
N SER A 122 -35.26 8.31 40.27
CA SER A 122 -35.32 9.28 41.37
C SER A 122 -35.45 10.73 40.91
N LEU A 123 -35.06 11.02 39.66
CA LEU A 123 -35.18 12.34 39.02
C LEU A 123 -36.50 12.50 38.25
N LYS A 124 -37.39 11.49 38.28
CA LYS A 124 -38.72 11.58 37.66
C LYS A 124 -39.73 12.12 38.67
N HIS A 125 -40.22 13.33 38.42
CA HIS A 125 -41.17 14.04 39.27
C HIS A 125 -42.58 14.03 38.68
N SER A 126 -43.58 14.35 39.50
CA SER A 126 -44.90 14.69 39.00
C SER A 126 -45.02 16.21 38.97
N HIS A 127 -45.33 16.77 37.81
CA HIS A 127 -45.43 18.22 37.64
C HIS A 127 -46.89 18.65 37.53
N ARG A 128 -47.20 19.81 38.09
CA ARG A 128 -48.56 20.36 38.09
C ARG A 128 -48.84 21.04 36.75
N ARG A 129 -50.12 21.20 36.41
CA ARG A 129 -50.52 22.14 35.36
C ARG A 129 -49.97 23.53 35.71
N GLY A 130 -49.42 24.23 34.74
CA GLY A 130 -48.80 25.55 34.94
C GLY A 130 -47.33 25.49 35.39
N ALA A 131 -46.76 24.30 35.62
CA ALA A 131 -45.32 24.14 35.82
C ALA A 131 -44.55 24.79 34.67
N SER A 132 -43.46 25.51 34.98
CA SER A 132 -42.65 26.16 33.95
C SER A 132 -41.98 25.11 33.08
N VAL A 133 -41.93 25.36 31.78
CA VAL A 133 -41.24 24.50 30.81
C VAL A 133 -40.39 25.38 29.93
N LYS A 134 -39.09 25.15 29.91
CA LYS A 134 -38.14 25.85 29.04
C LYS A 134 -37.40 24.85 28.18
N VAL A 135 -37.08 25.23 26.95
CA VAL A 135 -36.16 24.43 26.13
C VAL A 135 -34.75 24.58 26.71
N THR A 136 -34.01 23.49 26.81
CA THR A 136 -32.65 23.46 27.35
C THR A 136 -31.73 22.64 26.46
N ASP A 137 -30.48 23.08 26.35
CA ASP A 137 -29.39 22.40 25.66
C ASP A 137 -28.58 21.50 26.60
N TYR A 138 -28.87 21.48 27.90
CA TYR A 138 -28.06 20.81 28.92
C TYR A 138 -27.76 19.34 28.58
N PRO A 139 -28.75 18.48 28.23
CA PRO A 139 -28.46 17.11 27.84
C PRO A 139 -27.58 17.00 26.58
N GLN A 140 -27.68 17.97 25.67
CA GLN A 140 -26.89 17.99 24.44
C GLN A 140 -25.44 18.33 24.68
N LEU A 141 -25.19 19.35 25.50
CA LEU A 141 -23.86 19.78 25.87
C LEU A 141 -23.14 18.66 26.62
N GLY A 142 -23.82 17.94 27.52
CA GLY A 142 -23.22 16.79 28.20
C GLY A 142 -22.81 15.66 27.24
N ILE A 143 -23.63 15.34 26.24
CA ILE A 143 -23.26 14.36 25.19
C ILE A 143 -22.04 14.86 24.41
N LEU A 144 -22.04 16.11 23.98
CA LEU A 144 -20.96 16.68 23.19
C LEU A 144 -19.64 16.73 23.96
N THR A 145 -19.69 17.11 25.24
CA THR A 145 -18.52 17.11 26.14
C THR A 145 -17.93 15.72 26.30
N ARG A 146 -18.77 14.69 26.51
CA ARG A 146 -18.29 13.30 26.61
C ARG A 146 -17.62 12.83 25.33
N ILE A 147 -18.20 13.14 24.17
CA ILE A 147 -17.60 12.78 22.87
C ILE A 147 -16.26 13.50 22.66
N ILE A 148 -16.18 14.82 22.93
CA ILE A 148 -14.95 15.61 22.74
C ILE A 148 -13.85 15.20 23.73
N ASN A 149 -14.21 14.81 24.95
CA ASN A 149 -13.26 14.31 25.96
C ASN A 149 -12.86 12.84 25.74
N GLY A 150 -13.46 12.16 24.75
CA GLY A 150 -13.16 10.76 24.43
C GLY A 150 -13.82 9.73 25.36
N ASP A 151 -14.76 10.14 26.20
CA ASP A 151 -15.57 9.22 27.03
C ASP A 151 -16.59 8.44 26.19
N ASP A 152 -17.04 9.03 25.07
CA ASP A 152 -17.92 8.42 24.07
C ASP A 152 -17.34 8.61 22.66
N THR A 153 -17.85 7.86 21.68
CA THR A 153 -17.40 7.92 20.27
C THR A 153 -18.28 8.85 19.42
N PHE A 154 -17.69 9.47 18.40
CA PHE A 154 -18.47 10.13 17.36
C PHE A 154 -19.33 9.11 16.58
N PRO A 155 -20.65 9.32 16.47
CA PRO A 155 -21.55 8.35 15.83
C PRO A 155 -21.48 8.34 14.30
N ASN A 156 -20.87 9.38 13.70
CA ASN A 156 -20.74 9.55 12.25
C ASN A 156 -19.32 10.03 11.90
N ILE A 157 -18.93 9.86 10.63
CA ILE A 157 -17.71 10.46 10.09
C ILE A 157 -17.84 11.99 10.13
N ILE A 158 -16.81 12.65 10.64
CA ILE A 158 -16.70 14.11 10.65
C ILE A 158 -15.76 14.55 9.53
N SER A 159 -16.08 15.67 8.90
CA SER A 159 -15.24 16.30 7.88
C SER A 159 -14.97 17.75 8.24
N TYR A 160 -13.78 18.22 7.89
CA TYR A 160 -13.51 19.65 7.81
C TYR A 160 -14.28 20.26 6.63
N GLU A 161 -14.65 21.53 6.74
CA GLU A 161 -15.28 22.28 5.65
C GLU A 161 -14.35 22.46 4.44
N THR A 162 -13.03 22.48 4.69
CA THR A 162 -12.00 22.61 3.66
C THR A 162 -10.94 21.52 3.78
N SER A 163 -10.31 21.19 2.65
CA SER A 163 -9.20 20.25 2.56
C SER A 163 -7.83 20.92 2.51
N SER A 164 -7.77 22.26 2.48
CA SER A 164 -6.54 23.06 2.33
C SER A 164 -5.86 23.40 3.67
N LEU A 165 -6.00 22.56 4.68
CA LEU A 165 -5.42 22.79 6.00
C LEU A 165 -3.95 22.35 6.01
N SER A 166 -3.10 23.14 6.67
CA SER A 166 -1.71 22.80 6.94
C SER A 166 -1.56 22.33 8.38
N PHE A 167 -0.92 21.17 8.57
CA PHE A 167 -0.69 20.56 9.88
C PHE A 167 0.81 20.62 10.22
N THR A 168 1.13 21.14 11.39
CA THR A 168 2.51 21.46 11.82
C THR A 168 2.90 20.84 13.15
N ASP A 169 1.97 20.19 13.85
CA ASP A 169 2.18 19.61 15.17
C ASP A 169 1.55 18.21 15.23
N ASP A 170 2.25 17.28 15.86
CA ASP A 170 1.86 15.87 15.94
C ASP A 170 0.54 15.64 16.71
N ALA A 171 0.10 16.60 17.52
CA ALA A 171 -1.16 16.53 18.25
C ALA A 171 -2.38 17.02 17.45
N GLN A 172 -2.20 17.49 16.21
CA GLN A 172 -3.30 17.99 15.39
C GLN A 172 -4.10 16.84 14.73
N ILE A 173 -5.42 16.99 14.68
CA ILE A 173 -6.30 16.08 13.93
C ILE A 173 -6.18 16.43 12.44
N ILE A 174 -5.72 15.49 11.63
CA ILE A 174 -5.47 15.68 10.19
C ILE A 174 -6.72 15.45 9.33
N THR A 175 -6.75 16.02 8.12
CA THR A 175 -7.79 15.67 7.13
C THR A 175 -7.50 14.30 6.50
N LYS A 176 -8.53 13.63 5.96
CA LYS A 176 -8.31 12.42 5.15
C LYS A 176 -7.41 12.69 3.94
N LYS A 177 -7.57 13.84 3.28
CA LYS A 177 -6.72 14.23 2.14
C LYS A 177 -5.24 14.25 2.55
N TYR A 178 -4.92 14.86 3.69
CA TYR A 178 -3.55 14.86 4.19
C TYR A 178 -3.03 13.42 4.36
N ALA A 179 -3.81 12.53 4.99
CA ALA A 179 -3.43 11.12 5.13
C ALA A 179 -3.26 10.39 3.78
N ASP A 180 -4.13 10.64 2.80
CA ASP A 180 -4.04 10.05 1.47
C ASP A 180 -2.77 10.52 0.73
N ASP A 181 -2.46 11.82 0.83
CA ASP A 181 -1.30 12.44 0.19
C ASP A 181 0.04 11.92 0.76
N LEU A 182 0.07 11.49 2.03
CA LEU A 182 1.26 10.86 2.63
C LEU A 182 1.73 9.62 1.85
N THR A 183 0.82 8.89 1.20
CA THR A 183 1.15 7.65 0.48
C THR A 183 1.73 7.90 -0.91
N TYR A 184 1.47 9.07 -1.51
CA TYR A 184 1.86 9.37 -2.90
C TYR A 184 3.18 10.16 -3.01
N SER A 185 3.53 10.96 -2.01
CA SER A 185 4.75 11.80 -2.04
C SER A 185 5.37 12.05 -0.66
N GLY A 186 4.87 11.41 0.40
CA GLY A 186 5.25 11.74 1.78
C GLY A 186 6.54 11.09 2.29
N ALA A 187 7.17 10.20 1.51
CA ALA A 187 8.43 9.57 1.91
C ALA A 187 9.62 10.32 1.29
N PRO A 188 10.72 10.52 2.04
CA PRO A 188 11.94 11.10 1.49
C PRO A 188 12.51 10.22 0.39
N ASP A 189 13.39 10.77 -0.45
CA ASP A 189 14.16 9.97 -1.40
C ASP A 189 15.01 8.93 -0.66
N ALA A 190 15.12 7.74 -1.24
CA ALA A 190 15.97 6.70 -0.67
C ALA A 190 17.44 7.15 -0.68
N SER A 191 18.21 6.66 0.28
CA SER A 191 19.66 6.78 0.30
C SER A 191 20.27 5.51 0.90
N GLU A 192 21.60 5.41 0.94
CA GLU A 192 22.27 4.28 1.59
C GLU A 192 21.94 4.16 3.09
N THR A 193 21.47 5.24 3.73
CA THR A 193 21.18 5.28 5.17
C THR A 193 19.71 5.55 5.50
N VAL A 194 18.89 5.96 4.52
CA VAL A 194 17.49 6.34 4.70
C VAL A 194 16.61 5.54 3.75
N LYS A 195 15.60 4.84 4.30
CA LYS A 195 14.56 4.22 3.46
C LYS A 195 13.71 5.32 2.83
N GLY A 196 13.36 5.16 1.57
CA GLY A 196 12.64 6.19 0.84
C GLY A 196 12.08 5.74 -0.50
N ILE A 197 11.62 6.72 -1.27
CA ILE A 197 11.15 6.52 -2.64
C ILE A 197 12.33 6.38 -3.60
N VAL A 198 12.11 5.62 -4.67
CA VAL A 198 13.05 5.40 -5.77
C VAL A 198 12.31 5.68 -7.08
N GLU A 199 13.03 6.17 -8.08
CA GLU A 199 12.51 6.32 -9.44
C GLU A 199 12.86 5.11 -10.28
N GLN A 200 11.92 4.65 -11.11
CA GLN A 200 12.21 3.59 -12.06
C GLN A 200 13.07 4.14 -13.19
N ALA A 201 14.30 3.65 -13.33
CA ALA A 201 15.20 4.08 -14.39
C ALA A 201 14.59 3.86 -15.79
N THR A 202 14.83 4.77 -16.71
CA THR A 202 14.63 4.60 -18.15
C THR A 202 15.87 3.98 -18.81
N LEU A 203 15.76 3.43 -20.03
CA LEU A 203 16.95 2.94 -20.77
C LEU A 203 17.99 4.04 -20.99
N SER A 204 17.54 5.29 -21.19
CA SER A 204 18.44 6.42 -21.46
C SER A 204 19.30 6.74 -20.24
N GLU A 205 18.70 6.72 -19.06
CA GLU A 205 19.40 6.98 -17.80
C GLU A 205 20.38 5.86 -17.47
N LEU A 206 19.99 4.60 -17.69
CA LEU A 206 20.89 3.45 -17.52
C LEU A 206 22.11 3.52 -18.43
N GLY A 207 21.93 3.94 -19.69
CA GLY A 207 23.03 4.11 -20.64
C GLY A 207 23.93 5.30 -20.33
N SER A 208 23.37 6.33 -19.68
CA SER A 208 24.10 7.55 -19.32
C SER A 208 24.80 7.45 -17.96
N GLY A 209 24.42 6.48 -17.12
CA GLY A 209 25.01 6.29 -15.79
C GLY A 209 24.70 7.42 -14.81
N VAL A 210 23.55 8.08 -14.95
CA VAL A 210 23.11 9.15 -14.04
C VAL A 210 22.61 8.58 -12.72
N SER A 211 22.80 9.32 -11.62
CA SER A 211 22.42 8.88 -10.26
C SER A 211 20.95 9.14 -9.91
N SER A 212 20.26 10.00 -10.66
CA SER A 212 18.87 10.41 -10.43
C SER A 212 18.22 10.83 -11.75
N GLY A 213 16.90 10.66 -11.85
CA GLY A 213 16.10 11.14 -12.97
C GLY A 213 15.41 12.47 -12.68
N ASP A 214 14.28 12.70 -13.34
CA ASP A 214 13.50 13.94 -13.23
C ASP A 214 12.88 14.14 -11.84
N THR A 215 12.71 13.05 -11.08
CA THR A 215 12.14 13.12 -9.73
C THR A 215 13.17 13.41 -8.64
N THR A 216 14.46 13.52 -9.00
CA THR A 216 15.62 13.62 -8.08
C THR A 216 15.86 12.41 -7.17
N ALA A 217 14.91 11.49 -7.06
CA ALA A 217 15.06 10.22 -6.35
C ALA A 217 16.14 9.34 -7.03
N PRO A 218 16.84 8.48 -6.27
CA PRO A 218 17.77 7.53 -6.85
C PRO A 218 17.03 6.51 -7.74
N LEU A 219 17.73 6.07 -8.78
CA LEU A 219 17.19 5.16 -9.78
C LEU A 219 17.28 3.70 -9.34
N PHE A 220 16.19 2.94 -9.51
CA PHE A 220 16.23 1.48 -9.49
C PHE A 220 16.09 0.91 -10.90
N VAL A 221 16.79 -0.18 -11.17
CA VAL A 221 16.72 -0.86 -12.47
C VAL A 221 15.53 -1.83 -12.49
N PRO A 222 14.53 -1.65 -13.36
CA PRO A 222 13.43 -2.61 -13.46
C PRO A 222 13.88 -3.92 -14.11
N ASN A 223 13.25 -5.03 -13.72
CA ASN A 223 13.61 -6.38 -14.18
C ASN A 223 13.65 -6.53 -15.72
N GLN A 224 12.82 -5.76 -16.43
CA GLN A 224 12.72 -5.78 -17.90
C GLN A 224 14.00 -5.34 -18.63
N TYR A 225 14.93 -4.66 -17.95
CA TYR A 225 16.22 -4.27 -18.53
C TYR A 225 17.36 -5.20 -18.17
N PHE A 226 17.12 -6.26 -17.39
CA PHE A 226 18.08 -7.33 -17.21
C PHE A 226 17.89 -8.38 -18.30
N SER A 227 18.98 -8.77 -18.96
CA SER A 227 18.93 -9.79 -20.00
C SER A 227 20.12 -10.71 -19.98
N LYS A 228 19.86 -11.99 -20.19
CA LYS A 228 20.88 -13.03 -20.42
C LYS A 228 21.31 -13.13 -21.88
N SER A 229 20.59 -12.49 -22.80
CA SER A 229 20.88 -12.48 -24.23
C SER A 229 21.09 -11.06 -24.71
N SER A 230 22.13 -10.85 -25.51
CA SER A 230 22.36 -9.55 -26.12
C SER A 230 21.28 -9.21 -27.14
N SER A 231 20.71 -8.02 -26.98
CA SER A 231 20.04 -7.26 -28.02
C SER A 231 20.81 -5.96 -28.17
N ALA A 232 20.84 -5.35 -29.37
CA ALA A 232 21.51 -4.07 -29.65
C ALA A 232 20.79 -2.88 -28.97
N THR A 233 20.63 -2.97 -27.66
CA THR A 233 19.85 -2.13 -26.78
C THR A 233 20.59 -1.97 -25.48
N THR A 234 20.48 -0.80 -24.86
CA THR A 234 21.03 -0.52 -23.54
C THR A 234 20.32 -1.34 -22.46
N ILE A 235 20.88 -2.50 -22.12
CA ILE A 235 20.37 -3.43 -21.11
C ILE A 235 21.49 -3.82 -20.14
N VAL A 236 21.12 -4.22 -18.94
CA VAL A 236 22.06 -4.73 -17.94
C VAL A 236 22.33 -6.22 -18.23
N PRO A 237 23.58 -6.60 -18.54
CA PRO A 237 23.92 -7.99 -18.79
C PRO A 237 23.81 -8.81 -17.49
N VAL A 238 23.16 -9.97 -17.57
CA VAL A 238 23.13 -10.96 -16.48
C VAL A 238 23.60 -12.32 -16.96
N THR A 239 24.06 -13.15 -16.03
CA THR A 239 24.51 -14.51 -16.35
C THR A 239 23.34 -15.40 -16.78
N GLY A 240 23.63 -16.33 -17.69
CA GLY A 240 22.75 -17.45 -17.98
C GLY A 240 22.67 -18.45 -16.82
N SER A 241 21.88 -19.51 -17.03
CA SER A 241 21.80 -20.65 -16.09
C SER A 241 23.12 -21.43 -15.96
N ASP A 242 24.05 -21.21 -16.89
CA ASP A 242 25.41 -21.73 -16.88
C ASP A 242 26.39 -20.85 -16.08
N GLY A 243 25.90 -19.75 -15.49
CA GLY A 243 26.71 -18.81 -14.71
C GLY A 243 27.62 -17.92 -15.57
N LYS A 244 27.42 -17.87 -16.89
CA LYS A 244 28.27 -17.10 -17.81
C LYS A 244 27.51 -15.97 -18.48
N LEU A 245 28.23 -14.94 -18.90
CA LEU A 245 27.68 -13.92 -19.80
C LEU A 245 27.56 -14.51 -21.21
N SER A 246 26.47 -14.18 -21.90
CA SER A 246 26.32 -14.53 -23.32
C SER A 246 27.40 -13.83 -24.15
N SER A 247 27.98 -14.55 -25.12
CA SER A 247 28.98 -13.99 -26.05
C SER A 247 28.45 -12.81 -26.86
N GLY A 248 27.13 -12.68 -27.01
CA GLY A 248 26.53 -11.54 -27.71
C GLY A 248 26.74 -10.21 -26.99
N PHE A 249 27.09 -10.19 -25.70
CA PHE A 249 27.44 -8.95 -24.99
C PHE A 249 28.87 -8.47 -25.28
N ILE A 250 29.64 -9.27 -26.02
CA ILE A 250 30.96 -8.93 -26.52
C ILE A 250 30.79 -8.62 -28.02
N ASP A 251 31.22 -7.44 -28.44
CA ASP A 251 31.24 -7.05 -29.85
C ASP A 251 32.25 -7.89 -30.65
N GLN A 252 31.76 -8.97 -31.26
CA GLN A 252 32.60 -9.88 -32.05
C GLN A 252 33.15 -9.28 -33.36
N THR A 253 32.83 -8.02 -33.67
CA THR A 253 33.31 -7.32 -34.87
C THR A 253 34.37 -6.25 -34.59
N ALA A 254 34.58 -5.90 -33.33
CA ALA A 254 35.57 -4.90 -32.94
C ALA A 254 36.96 -5.53 -32.69
N ASP A 255 38.01 -4.77 -32.99
CA ASP A 255 39.36 -5.10 -32.55
C ASP A 255 39.51 -4.84 -31.05
N TYR A 256 40.07 -5.81 -30.33
CA TYR A 256 40.31 -5.71 -28.89
C TYR A 256 41.80 -5.58 -28.59
N ASN A 257 42.16 -4.54 -27.84
CA ASN A 257 43.48 -4.45 -27.22
C ASN A 257 43.41 -4.96 -25.78
N TRP A 258 43.99 -6.13 -25.54
CA TRP A 258 44.07 -6.71 -24.20
C TRP A 258 45.43 -6.40 -23.58
N SER A 259 45.44 -5.87 -22.35
CA SER A 259 46.67 -5.58 -21.61
C SER A 259 46.84 -6.53 -20.44
N GLY A 260 48.10 -6.80 -20.07
CA GLY A 260 48.46 -7.78 -19.06
C GLY A 260 48.73 -9.18 -19.62
N THR A 261 49.00 -10.14 -18.73
CA THR A 261 49.24 -11.54 -19.12
C THR A 261 47.93 -12.29 -19.26
N HIS A 262 47.69 -12.89 -20.42
CA HIS A 262 46.57 -13.78 -20.66
C HIS A 262 47.03 -15.24 -20.58
N THR A 263 46.27 -16.08 -19.87
CA THR A 263 46.48 -17.52 -19.84
C THR A 263 45.29 -18.20 -20.48
N PHE A 264 45.52 -18.90 -21.58
CA PHE A 264 44.52 -19.71 -22.24
C PHE A 264 44.82 -21.19 -21.98
N SER A 265 44.02 -21.82 -21.10
CA SER A 265 44.27 -23.19 -20.61
C SER A 265 43.69 -24.30 -21.50
N GLY A 266 42.90 -23.93 -22.52
CA GLY A 266 42.34 -24.85 -23.50
C GLY A 266 43.05 -24.76 -24.85
N ASN A 267 42.53 -25.51 -25.83
CA ASN A 267 42.97 -25.38 -27.22
C ASN A 267 42.53 -24.01 -27.76
N ASN A 268 43.47 -23.26 -28.33
CA ASN A 268 43.19 -21.98 -28.98
C ASN A 268 43.40 -22.15 -30.48
N THR A 269 42.39 -21.78 -31.26
CA THR A 269 42.46 -21.76 -32.71
C THR A 269 42.50 -20.32 -33.17
N PHE A 270 43.58 -19.95 -33.84
CA PHE A 270 43.70 -18.65 -34.49
C PHE A 270 43.60 -18.86 -35.99
N SER A 271 42.51 -18.35 -36.59
CA SER A 271 42.23 -18.53 -38.03
C SER A 271 42.77 -17.40 -38.91
N GLY A 272 43.22 -16.30 -38.30
CA GLY A 272 43.91 -15.21 -38.98
C GLY A 272 45.42 -15.25 -38.71
N ASP A 273 46.13 -14.24 -39.25
CA ASP A 273 47.56 -14.09 -39.03
C ASP A 273 47.87 -13.77 -37.57
N ASN A 274 48.86 -14.47 -37.00
CA ASN A 274 49.34 -14.23 -35.65
C ASN A 274 50.73 -13.61 -35.72
N THR A 275 50.86 -12.39 -35.23
CA THR A 275 52.16 -11.71 -35.14
C THR A 275 52.59 -11.61 -33.69
N PHE A 276 53.67 -12.30 -33.33
CA PHE A 276 54.30 -12.20 -32.01
C PHE A 276 55.49 -11.24 -32.11
N SER A 277 55.33 -10.02 -31.60
CA SER A 277 56.39 -9.00 -31.60
C SER A 277 57.39 -9.17 -30.44
N GLY A 278 57.00 -9.88 -29.38
CA GLY A 278 57.87 -10.28 -28.28
C GLY A 278 58.41 -11.70 -28.42
N THR A 279 59.10 -12.18 -27.39
CA THR A 279 59.60 -13.56 -27.36
C THR A 279 58.46 -14.57 -27.28
N ALA A 280 58.33 -15.42 -28.30
CA ALA A 280 57.44 -16.58 -28.28
C ALA A 280 58.23 -17.84 -27.87
N THR A 281 57.79 -18.53 -26.81
CA THR A 281 58.33 -19.85 -26.43
C THR A 281 57.31 -20.92 -26.81
N ILE A 282 57.67 -21.77 -27.76
CA ILE A 282 56.80 -22.85 -28.25
C ILE A 282 57.43 -24.18 -27.85
N SER A 283 56.81 -24.89 -26.91
CA SER A 283 57.31 -26.20 -26.46
C SER A 283 57.14 -27.28 -27.51
N HIS A 284 56.06 -27.22 -28.29
CA HIS A 284 55.76 -28.16 -29.36
C HIS A 284 55.17 -27.41 -30.56
N MET A 285 55.81 -27.57 -31.72
CA MET A 285 55.34 -27.01 -32.98
C MET A 285 55.09 -28.16 -33.94
N PHE A 286 53.85 -28.25 -34.44
CA PHE A 286 53.44 -29.21 -35.46
C PHE A 286 53.04 -28.44 -36.70
N PHE A 287 53.60 -28.81 -37.84
CA PHE A 287 53.20 -28.29 -39.15
C PHE A 287 52.40 -29.39 -39.87
N ASP A 288 51.23 -29.04 -40.41
CA ASP A 288 50.44 -29.96 -41.23
C ASP A 288 51.07 -30.09 -42.63
N GLU A 289 51.04 -31.30 -43.19
CA GLU A 289 51.86 -31.78 -44.31
C GLU A 289 51.58 -31.07 -45.66
N LYS A 290 50.59 -30.17 -45.72
CA LYS A 290 50.15 -29.51 -46.96
C LYS A 290 50.72 -28.11 -47.20
N GLY A 291 51.45 -27.53 -46.24
CA GLY A 291 51.82 -26.11 -46.31
C GLY A 291 53.30 -25.78 -46.16
N PHE A 292 54.14 -26.75 -45.80
CA PHE A 292 55.56 -26.49 -45.56
C PHE A 292 56.38 -26.87 -46.80
N TYR A 293 56.44 -25.96 -47.77
CA TYR A 293 57.54 -25.98 -48.73
C TYR A 293 58.78 -25.47 -48.00
N ASP A 294 59.49 -26.37 -47.33
CA ASP A 294 60.85 -26.11 -46.85
C ASP A 294 61.78 -26.04 -48.06
N PHE A 295 61.69 -24.96 -48.83
CA PHE A 295 62.77 -24.61 -49.72
C PHE A 295 63.90 -24.16 -48.80
N GLY A 296 64.93 -25.02 -48.67
CA GLY A 296 66.13 -24.70 -47.92
C GLY A 296 66.58 -23.28 -48.24
N ASN A 297 66.90 -22.50 -47.21
CA ASN A 297 67.31 -21.10 -47.35
C ASN A 297 68.74 -20.92 -47.91
N GLY A 298 69.31 -21.97 -48.52
CA GLY A 298 70.69 -22.02 -49.01
C GLY A 298 71.76 -22.05 -47.92
N SER A 299 71.39 -22.25 -46.64
CA SER A 299 72.34 -22.44 -45.54
C SER A 299 72.71 -23.91 -45.27
N ASP A 300 72.08 -24.83 -46.00
CA ASP A 300 72.35 -26.27 -46.03
C ASP A 300 73.68 -26.63 -46.71
N GLY A 301 74.28 -25.69 -47.45
CA GLY A 301 75.62 -25.79 -48.01
C GLY A 301 75.69 -26.43 -49.39
N ASP A 302 76.89 -26.47 -49.97
CA ASP A 302 77.12 -27.04 -51.30
C ASP A 302 77.05 -28.57 -51.26
N ILE A 303 76.22 -29.17 -52.13
CA ILE A 303 76.18 -30.63 -52.32
C ILE A 303 77.08 -31.02 -53.51
N THR A 304 78.06 -31.90 -53.26
CA THR A 304 78.84 -32.56 -54.32
C THR A 304 78.35 -33.98 -54.52
N ILE A 305 77.89 -34.29 -55.73
CA ILE A 305 77.49 -35.64 -56.14
C ILE A 305 78.63 -36.25 -56.96
N SER A 306 79.38 -37.18 -56.39
CA SER A 306 80.59 -37.77 -57.00
C SER A 306 80.37 -39.16 -57.61
N SER A 307 79.12 -39.61 -57.71
CA SER A 307 78.71 -40.89 -58.28
C SER A 307 77.24 -40.83 -58.68
N ASN A 308 76.78 -41.79 -59.49
CA ASN A 308 75.36 -41.88 -59.86
C ASN A 308 74.46 -41.90 -58.62
N THR A 309 73.68 -40.83 -58.44
CA THR A 309 72.76 -40.63 -57.32
C THR A 309 71.40 -40.20 -57.87
N THR A 310 70.32 -40.72 -57.29
CA THR A 310 68.95 -40.28 -57.59
C THR A 310 68.48 -39.32 -56.50
N LEU A 311 68.12 -38.11 -56.88
CA LEU A 311 67.46 -37.16 -55.99
C LEU A 311 65.95 -37.41 -56.02
N THR A 312 65.35 -37.65 -54.85
CA THR A 312 63.93 -38.03 -54.74
C THR A 312 63.04 -36.92 -54.17
N ARG A 313 63.59 -35.72 -53.98
CA ARG A 313 62.87 -34.52 -53.55
C ARG A 313 63.56 -33.27 -54.10
N ASP A 314 62.78 -32.21 -54.25
CA ASP A 314 63.27 -30.90 -54.70
C ASP A 314 64.09 -30.24 -53.58
N MET A 315 65.24 -29.65 -53.91
CA MET A 315 66.12 -28.93 -52.97
C MET A 315 66.67 -27.67 -53.66
N TYR A 316 66.87 -26.58 -52.91
CA TYR A 316 67.42 -25.33 -53.44
C TYR A 316 68.94 -25.30 -53.24
N TYR A 317 69.72 -25.16 -54.31
CA TYR A 317 71.19 -25.11 -54.25
C TYR A 317 71.72 -23.78 -54.79
N ASN A 318 72.72 -23.21 -54.12
CA ASN A 318 73.43 -22.03 -54.63
C ASN A 318 74.23 -22.35 -55.90
N ASN A 319 74.89 -23.51 -55.93
CA ASN A 319 75.51 -24.11 -57.12
C ASN A 319 75.38 -25.64 -57.04
N LEU A 320 74.98 -26.30 -58.13
CA LEU A 320 75.02 -27.75 -58.25
C LEU A 320 76.16 -28.14 -59.19
N THR A 321 77.16 -28.83 -58.65
CA THR A 321 78.23 -29.42 -59.47
C THR A 321 78.00 -30.92 -59.60
N VAL A 322 77.76 -31.37 -60.83
CA VAL A 322 77.68 -32.78 -61.21
C VAL A 322 78.95 -33.11 -61.97
N ASN A 323 79.76 -34.02 -61.42
CA ASN A 323 81.02 -34.48 -62.04
C ASN A 323 80.80 -35.74 -62.87
#